data_AF-A0A176NRF6-F1
#
_entry.id   AF-A0A176NRF6-F1
#
_cell.length_a   1.000
_cell.length_b   1.000
_cell.length_c   1.000
_cell.angle_alpha   90.00
_cell.angle_beta   90.00
_cell.angle_gamma   90.00
#
_symmetry.space_group_name_H-M   'P 1'
#
loop_
_entity.id
_entity.type
_entity.pdbx_description
1 polymer ?
#
loop_
_entity_poly.entity_id
_entity_poly.type
_entity_poly.pdbx_seq_one_letter_code
_entity_poly.pdbx_strand_id
1 'polypeptide(L)'
;MLQLILGGARSGKSRLAEKLATDTGLPVTYIATSQPLDGEMNARIAQHRTRRPAEWALVEEPLALARVLRENAAPGQCLLVDCLTLWLTNLLMLDAPEQLNAEREALLDSLAALPGEIIFVSNETGMGVVPLGELTRRYVDEAGWLHQALAERCQRVVLTVAGLPLTLKGTAL
;
A
#
# COMPACT_ATOMS: atom_id res chain seq x y z
N MET A 1 2.26 5.60 -14.01
CA MET A 1 3.39 5.93 -13.11
C MET A 1 3.20 5.25 -11.76
N LEU A 2 4.28 4.95 -11.06
CA LEU A 2 4.29 4.32 -9.74
C LEU A 2 4.53 5.36 -8.64
N GLN A 3 3.67 5.34 -7.62
CA GLN A 3 3.72 6.27 -6.50
C GLN A 3 3.68 5.50 -5.17
N LEU A 4 4.52 5.90 -4.21
CA LEU A 4 4.51 5.37 -2.86
C LEU A 4 4.14 6.48 -1.87
N ILE A 5 3.10 6.26 -1.08
CA ILE A 5 2.64 7.19 -0.06
C ILE A 5 2.80 6.53 1.31
N LEU A 6 3.75 7.05 2.07
CA LEU A 6 4.10 6.65 3.43
C LEU A 6 3.45 7.58 4.45
N GLY A 7 3.38 7.11 5.70
CA GLY A 7 3.05 7.96 6.84
C GLY A 7 2.52 7.18 8.03
N GLY A 8 2.54 7.81 9.20
CA GLY A 8 2.06 7.19 10.43
C GLY A 8 0.57 6.84 10.42
N ALA A 9 0.11 6.18 11.48
CA ALA A 9 -1.31 5.98 11.71
C ALA A 9 -2.04 7.33 11.78
N ARG A 10 -3.19 7.44 11.11
CA ARG A 10 -4.01 8.67 11.06
C ARG A 10 -3.29 9.91 10.52
N SER A 11 -2.21 9.74 9.76
CA SER A 11 -1.48 10.85 9.17
C SER A 11 -2.18 11.54 7.99
N GLY A 12 -3.28 10.96 7.48
CA GLY A 12 -4.00 11.47 6.31
C GLY A 12 -3.60 10.85 4.96
N LYS A 13 -2.64 9.90 4.95
CA LYS A 13 -2.13 9.28 3.72
C LYS A 13 -3.19 8.62 2.83
N SER A 14 -4.18 7.89 3.36
CA SER A 14 -5.23 7.29 2.53
C SER A 14 -6.10 8.35 1.86
N ARG A 15 -6.42 9.46 2.55
CA ARG A 15 -7.16 10.58 1.95
C ARG A 15 -6.36 11.22 0.82
N LEU A 16 -5.05 11.40 1.01
CA LEU A 16 -4.18 11.91 -0.04
C LEU A 16 -4.14 10.95 -1.24
N ALA A 17 -4.01 9.65 -0.99
CA ALA A 17 -3.98 8.63 -2.02
C ALA A 17 -5.29 8.59 -2.82
N GLU A 18 -6.44 8.63 -2.14
CA GLU A 18 -7.76 8.68 -2.76
C GLU A 18 -7.94 9.95 -3.61
N LYS A 19 -7.50 11.11 -3.11
CA LYS A 19 -7.50 12.37 -3.86
C LYS A 19 -6.65 12.25 -5.12
N LEU A 20 -5.42 11.76 -5.01
CA LEU A 20 -4.52 11.60 -6.16
C LEU A 20 -5.08 10.63 -7.19
N ALA A 21 -5.68 9.52 -6.76
CA ALA A 21 -6.35 8.58 -7.66
C ALA A 21 -7.53 9.25 -8.39
N THR A 22 -8.34 10.02 -7.68
CA THR A 22 -9.47 10.78 -8.25
C THR A 22 -9.00 11.82 -9.27
N ASP A 23 -7.96 12.58 -8.91
CA ASP A 23 -7.41 13.66 -9.73
C ASP A 23 -6.77 13.12 -11.03
N THR A 24 -6.50 11.81 -11.16
CA THR A 24 -6.08 11.21 -12.43
C THR A 24 -7.18 11.27 -13.50
N GLY A 25 -8.45 11.32 -13.11
CA GLY A 25 -9.60 11.20 -14.01
C GLY A 25 -9.73 9.82 -14.69
N LEU A 26 -8.96 8.82 -14.27
CA LEU A 26 -9.00 7.46 -14.79
C LEU A 26 -9.99 6.59 -14.01
N PRO A 27 -10.49 5.49 -14.59
CA PRO A 27 -11.17 4.47 -13.80
C PRO A 27 -10.21 3.92 -12.73
N VAL A 28 -10.71 3.83 -11.49
CA VAL A 28 -9.93 3.43 -10.33
C VAL A 28 -10.37 2.05 -9.86
N THR A 29 -9.39 1.16 -9.64
CA THR A 29 -9.58 -0.09 -8.90
C THR A 29 -8.86 0.00 -7.57
N TYR A 30 -9.63 -0.09 -6.48
CA TYR A 30 -9.13 -0.14 -5.12
C TYR A 30 -8.79 -1.57 -4.74
N ILE A 31 -7.54 -1.81 -4.36
CA ILE A 31 -7.04 -3.12 -3.92
C ILE A 31 -6.87 -3.08 -2.41
N ALA A 32 -7.82 -3.69 -1.71
CA ALA A 32 -7.81 -3.81 -0.27
C ALA A 32 -7.04 -5.07 0.13
N THR A 33 -5.99 -4.90 0.94
CA THR A 33 -5.17 -6.01 1.45
C THR A 33 -5.53 -6.40 2.88
N SER A 34 -6.39 -5.64 3.54
CA SER A 34 -6.85 -5.92 4.91
C SER A 34 -7.74 -7.17 4.96
N GLN A 35 -7.52 -8.03 5.96
CA GLN A 35 -8.50 -9.05 6.34
C GLN A 35 -9.34 -8.54 7.54
N PRO A 36 -10.66 -8.78 7.56
CA PRO A 36 -11.53 -8.43 8.69
C PRO A 36 -11.34 -9.43 9.84
N LEU A 37 -10.17 -9.42 10.46
CA LEU A 37 -9.80 -10.37 11.52
C LEU A 37 -10.18 -9.89 12.93
N ASP A 38 -10.52 -8.60 13.09
CA ASP A 38 -11.00 -8.04 14.35
C ASP A 38 -12.08 -6.94 14.15
N GLY A 39 -12.80 -6.63 15.23
CA GLY A 39 -13.93 -5.67 15.20
C GLY A 39 -13.50 -4.21 14.98
N GLU A 40 -12.29 -3.84 15.35
CA GLU A 40 -11.77 -2.48 15.13
C GLU A 40 -11.42 -2.26 13.65
N MET A 41 -10.85 -3.27 12.99
CA MET A 41 -10.60 -3.27 11.55
C MET A 41 -11.90 -3.15 10.75
N ASN A 42 -13.00 -3.78 11.20
CA ASN A 42 -14.30 -3.66 10.55
C ASN A 42 -14.83 -2.22 10.51
N ALA A 43 -14.69 -1.47 11.60
CA ALA A 43 -15.08 -0.06 11.64
C ALA A 43 -14.22 0.80 10.71
N ARG A 44 -12.92 0.50 10.61
CA ARG A 44 -12.00 1.19 9.68
C ARG A 44 -12.33 0.87 8.22
N ILE A 45 -12.55 -0.41 7.89
CA ILE A 45 -12.98 -0.86 6.56
C ILE A 45 -14.30 -0.17 6.18
N ALA A 46 -15.27 -0.09 7.09
CA ALA A 46 -16.53 0.61 6.84
C ALA A 46 -16.33 2.12 6.55
N GLN A 47 -15.40 2.77 7.25
CA GLN A 47 -15.06 4.16 6.99
C GLN A 47 -14.36 4.36 5.63
N HIS A 48 -13.50 3.43 5.21
CA HIS A 48 -12.88 3.47 3.88
C HIS A 48 -13.91 3.20 2.78
N ARG A 49 -14.80 2.23 2.98
CA ARG A 49 -15.89 1.91 2.03
C ARG A 49 -16.87 3.07 1.83
N THR A 50 -17.13 3.87 2.87
CA THR A 50 -18.01 5.05 2.75
C THR A 50 -17.34 6.29 2.15
N ARG A 51 -16.00 6.37 2.19
CA ARG A 51 -15.23 7.49 1.64
C ARG A 51 -14.91 7.35 0.16
N ARG A 52 -14.69 6.12 -0.31
CA ARG A 52 -14.41 5.93 -1.74
C ARG A 52 -15.66 6.25 -2.58
N PRO A 53 -15.47 6.80 -3.78
CA PRO A 53 -16.55 6.89 -4.76
C PRO A 53 -17.13 5.50 -5.07
N ALA A 54 -18.45 5.42 -5.21
CA ALA A 54 -19.17 4.15 -5.40
C ALA A 54 -18.85 3.48 -6.75
N GLU A 55 -18.39 4.28 -7.72
CA GLU A 55 -17.98 3.85 -9.04
C GLU A 55 -16.62 3.14 -9.07
N TRP A 56 -15.83 3.18 -7.99
CA TRP A 56 -14.54 2.49 -7.94
C TRP A 56 -14.73 0.99 -7.80
N ALA A 57 -14.02 0.22 -8.64
CA ALA A 57 -13.95 -1.22 -8.47
C ALA A 57 -13.20 -1.56 -7.16
N LEU A 58 -13.55 -2.70 -6.56
CA LEU A 58 -12.90 -3.23 -5.37
C LEU A 58 -12.41 -4.65 -5.64
N VAL A 59 -11.12 -4.88 -5.34
CA VAL A 59 -10.54 -6.22 -5.22
C VAL A 59 -10.03 -6.39 -3.80
N GLU A 60 -10.46 -7.44 -3.11
CA GLU A 60 -9.94 -7.83 -1.80
C GLU A 60 -8.92 -8.96 -2.00
N GLU A 61 -7.64 -8.67 -1.80
CA GLU A 61 -6.55 -9.63 -1.98
C GLU A 61 -5.50 -9.46 -0.87
N PRO A 62 -5.52 -10.34 0.14
CA PRO A 62 -4.64 -10.20 1.30
C PRO A 62 -3.22 -10.72 1.08
N LEU A 63 -2.97 -11.55 0.06
CA LEU A 63 -1.72 -12.31 -0.08
C LEU A 63 -1.10 -12.17 -1.48
N ALA A 64 -1.81 -12.53 -2.54
CA ALA A 64 -1.28 -12.61 -3.90
C ALA A 64 -1.34 -11.27 -4.65
N LEU A 65 -0.79 -10.21 -4.04
CA LEU A 65 -0.90 -8.83 -4.55
C LEU A 65 -0.33 -8.67 -5.97
N ALA A 66 0.81 -9.30 -6.25
CA ALA A 66 1.45 -9.23 -7.57
C ALA A 66 0.56 -9.80 -8.68
N ARG A 67 -0.19 -10.87 -8.39
CA ARG A 67 -1.15 -11.46 -9.32
C ARG A 67 -2.27 -10.48 -9.65
N VAL A 68 -2.88 -9.88 -8.62
CA VAL A 68 -3.97 -8.91 -8.79
C VAL A 68 -3.51 -7.67 -9.54
N LEU A 69 -2.31 -7.17 -9.26
CA LEU A 69 -1.75 -6.05 -10.01
C LEU A 69 -1.62 -6.39 -11.51
N ARG A 70 -1.09 -7.57 -11.86
CA ARG A 70 -0.99 -8.00 -13.27
C ARG A 70 -2.33 -8.16 -13.97
N GLU A 71 -3.35 -8.63 -13.25
CA GLU A 71 -4.70 -8.84 -13.80
C GLU A 71 -5.46 -7.53 -14.06
N ASN A 72 -5.18 -6.49 -13.27
CA ASN A 72 -5.96 -5.25 -13.28
C ASN A 72 -5.20 -4.03 -13.84
N ALA A 73 -3.87 -4.08 -13.93
CA ALA A 73 -3.08 -3.00 -14.50
C ALA A 73 -3.27 -2.94 -16.01
N ALA A 74 -3.71 -1.79 -16.51
CA ALA A 74 -3.82 -1.52 -17.93
C ALA A 74 -3.52 -0.04 -18.22
N PRO A 75 -3.13 0.30 -19.48
CA PRO A 75 -3.05 1.70 -19.89
C PRO A 75 -4.38 2.42 -19.64
N GLY A 76 -4.31 3.64 -19.08
CA GLY A 76 -5.52 4.42 -18.77
C GLY A 76 -6.33 3.93 -17.57
N GLN A 77 -5.76 3.06 -16.71
CA GLN A 77 -6.33 2.68 -15.43
C GLN A 77 -5.49 3.22 -14.27
N CYS A 78 -6.13 3.42 -13.10
CA CYS A 78 -5.45 3.69 -11.85
C CYS A 78 -5.73 2.58 -10.83
N LEU A 79 -4.67 2.01 -10.25
CA LEU A 79 -4.75 1.06 -9.15
C LEU A 79 -4.34 1.76 -7.85
N LEU A 80 -5.14 1.61 -6.80
CA LEU A 80 -4.83 2.12 -5.46
C LEU A 80 -4.76 0.95 -4.48
N VAL A 81 -3.56 0.67 -3.96
CA VAL A 81 -3.31 -0.40 -2.98
C VAL A 81 -3.28 0.19 -1.57
N ASP A 82 -4.19 -0.25 -0.70
CA ASP A 82 -4.27 0.18 0.71
C ASP A 82 -4.48 -1.06 1.62
N CYS A 83 -3.48 -1.49 2.42
CA CYS A 83 -2.10 -1.01 2.44
C CYS A 83 -1.07 -2.13 2.47
N LEU A 84 0.15 -1.80 2.04
CA LEU A 84 1.28 -2.72 2.00
C LEU A 84 1.63 -3.27 3.38
N THR A 85 1.44 -2.50 4.45
CA THR A 85 1.72 -2.99 5.81
C THR A 85 0.73 -4.06 6.27
N LEU A 86 -0.54 -4.00 5.88
CA LEU A 86 -1.48 -5.08 6.19
C LEU A 86 -1.23 -6.32 5.34
N TRP A 87 -0.89 -6.13 4.06
CA TRP A 87 -0.41 -7.22 3.20
C TRP A 87 0.79 -7.95 3.81
N LEU A 88 1.78 -7.18 4.29
CA LEU A 88 2.95 -7.73 4.97
C LEU A 88 2.58 -8.44 6.27
N THR A 89 1.68 -7.87 7.07
CA THR A 89 1.16 -8.53 8.28
C THR A 89 0.52 -9.87 7.94
N ASN A 90 -0.35 -9.94 6.92
CA ASN A 90 -0.99 -11.20 6.54
C ASN A 90 0.03 -12.27 6.17
N LEU A 91 1.08 -11.92 5.41
CA LEU A 91 2.15 -12.85 5.03
C LEU A 91 2.98 -13.30 6.24
N LEU A 92 3.30 -12.39 7.16
CA LEU A 92 4.00 -12.74 8.40
C LEU A 92 3.17 -13.67 9.30
N MET A 93 1.83 -13.53 9.30
CA MET A 93 0.93 -14.37 10.08
C MET A 93 0.81 -15.81 9.56
N LEU A 94 1.19 -16.07 8.29
CA LEU A 94 1.28 -17.43 7.76
C LEU A 94 2.45 -18.23 8.37
N ASP A 95 3.42 -17.54 8.99
CA ASP A 95 4.66 -18.12 9.50
C ASP A 95 5.41 -18.98 8.47
N ALA A 96 5.37 -18.53 7.20
CA ALA A 96 5.99 -19.19 6.06
C ALA A 96 7.00 -18.24 5.38
N PRO A 97 8.26 -18.20 5.84
CA PRO A 97 9.27 -17.26 5.33
C PRO A 97 9.51 -17.35 3.82
N GLU A 98 9.42 -18.56 3.26
CA GLU A 98 9.56 -18.80 1.82
C GLU A 98 8.45 -18.12 1.03
N GLN A 99 7.22 -18.16 1.54
CA GLN A 99 6.07 -17.53 0.91
C GLN A 99 6.13 -16.00 1.01
N LEU A 100 6.53 -15.47 2.16
CA LEU A 100 6.79 -14.03 2.32
C LEU A 100 7.79 -13.53 1.27
N ASN A 101 8.92 -14.22 1.14
CA ASN A 101 9.94 -13.87 0.17
C ASN A 101 9.42 -14.00 -1.27
N ALA A 102 8.74 -15.10 -1.61
CA ALA A 102 8.18 -15.30 -2.94
C ALA A 102 7.19 -14.19 -3.35
N GLU A 103 6.28 -13.81 -2.46
CA GLU A 103 5.30 -12.75 -2.72
C GLU A 103 5.95 -11.36 -2.80
N ARG A 104 6.98 -11.10 -1.99
CA ARG A 104 7.78 -9.87 -2.09
C ARG A 104 8.51 -9.76 -3.41
N GLU A 105 9.25 -10.79 -3.81
CA GLU A 105 9.96 -10.78 -5.09
C GLU A 105 8.96 -10.69 -6.25
N ALA A 106 7.87 -11.44 -6.22
CA ALA A 106 6.82 -11.37 -7.25
C ALA A 106 6.22 -9.97 -7.38
N LEU A 107 6.01 -9.25 -6.27
CA LEU A 107 5.58 -7.86 -6.28
C LEU A 107 6.64 -7.00 -6.97
N LEU A 108 7.88 -7.01 -6.46
CA LEU A 108 8.96 -6.13 -6.93
C LEU A 108 9.31 -6.35 -8.40
N ASP A 109 9.36 -7.60 -8.85
CA ASP A 109 9.68 -7.97 -10.24
C ASP A 109 8.59 -7.53 -11.21
N SER A 110 7.32 -7.53 -10.76
CA SER A 110 6.22 -7.12 -11.62
C SER A 110 6.23 -5.63 -11.96
N LEU A 111 6.72 -4.78 -11.04
CA LEU A 111 6.52 -3.32 -11.09
C LEU A 111 7.04 -2.66 -12.37
N ALA A 112 8.16 -3.14 -12.91
CA ALA A 112 8.77 -2.57 -14.11
C ALA A 112 7.92 -2.76 -15.36
N ALA A 113 7.06 -3.79 -15.38
CA ALA A 113 6.24 -4.15 -16.53
C ALA A 113 4.78 -3.70 -16.41
N LEU A 114 4.34 -3.23 -15.24
CA LEU A 114 2.94 -2.86 -15.03
C LEU A 114 2.59 -1.54 -15.74
N PRO A 115 1.59 -1.54 -16.64
CA PRO A 115 1.12 -0.31 -17.28
C PRO A 115 0.18 0.47 -16.34
N GLY A 116 -0.13 1.71 -16.73
CA GLY A 116 -1.11 2.55 -16.02
C GLY A 116 -0.53 3.29 -14.81
N GLU A 117 -1.42 3.80 -13.96
CA GLU A 117 -1.10 4.49 -12.71
C GLU A 117 -1.26 3.55 -11.52
N ILE A 118 -0.29 3.51 -10.62
CA ILE A 118 -0.36 2.66 -9.42
C ILE A 118 0.10 3.47 -8.22
N ILE A 119 -0.76 3.54 -7.21
CA ILE A 119 -0.52 4.23 -5.95
C ILE A 119 -0.49 3.19 -4.84
N PHE A 120 0.64 3.11 -4.15
CA PHE A 120 0.83 2.26 -2.98
C PHE A 120 0.72 3.08 -1.70
N VAL A 121 -0.11 2.65 -0.77
CA VAL A 121 -0.22 3.23 0.58
C VAL A 121 0.45 2.30 1.58
N SER A 122 1.24 2.86 2.48
CA SER A 122 1.86 2.08 3.55
C SER A 122 2.04 2.89 4.84
N ASN A 123 1.96 2.21 5.99
CA ASN A 123 2.30 2.83 7.26
C ASN A 123 3.83 2.92 7.42
N GLU A 124 4.34 4.08 7.82
CA GLU A 124 5.70 4.23 8.32
C GLU A 124 5.69 3.98 9.84
N THR A 125 6.41 2.96 10.30
CA THR A 125 6.44 2.51 11.71
C THR A 125 7.85 2.44 12.30
N GLY A 126 8.89 2.68 11.51
CA GLY A 126 10.30 2.57 11.91
C GLY A 126 10.89 3.80 12.59
N MET A 127 10.13 4.88 12.75
CA MET A 127 10.60 6.14 13.38
C MET A 127 10.43 6.18 14.91
N GLY A 128 10.14 5.04 15.54
CA GLY A 128 9.88 4.91 16.98
C GLY A 128 10.97 4.15 17.74
N VAL A 129 10.60 3.64 18.91
CA VAL A 129 11.46 2.76 19.70
C VAL A 129 11.45 1.35 19.10
N VAL A 130 12.58 0.65 19.18
CA VAL A 130 12.68 -0.77 18.76
C VAL A 130 11.67 -1.61 19.57
N PRO A 131 10.78 -2.37 18.92
CA PRO A 131 9.80 -3.20 19.63
C PRO A 131 10.44 -4.29 20.51
N LEU A 132 9.77 -4.63 21.62
CA LEU A 132 10.20 -5.71 22.50
C LEU A 132 9.77 -7.11 22.01
N GLY A 133 8.70 -7.20 21.21
CA GLY A 133 8.24 -8.45 20.63
C GLY A 133 9.04 -8.84 19.38
N GLU A 134 9.37 -10.12 19.24
CA GLU A 134 10.10 -10.64 18.08
C GLU A 134 9.35 -10.40 16.77
N LEU A 135 8.07 -10.79 16.72
CA LEU A 135 7.21 -10.61 15.56
C LEU A 135 7.06 -9.13 15.17
N THR A 136 6.94 -8.23 16.16
CA THR A 136 6.82 -6.80 15.91
C THR A 136 8.13 -6.18 15.43
N ARG A 137 9.29 -6.65 15.90
CA ARG A 137 10.59 -6.26 15.32
C ARG A 137 10.70 -6.72 13.87
N ARG A 138 10.43 -7.99 13.61
CA ARG A 138 10.45 -8.56 12.25
C ARG A 138 9.53 -7.80 11.30
N TYR A 139 8.33 -7.43 11.75
CA TYR A 139 7.42 -6.58 10.97
C TYR A 139 8.03 -5.21 10.62
N VAL A 140 8.67 -4.53 11.58
CA VAL A 140 9.31 -3.23 11.34
C VAL A 140 10.46 -3.36 10.33
N ASP A 141 11.30 -4.38 10.49
CA ASP A 141 12.43 -4.65 9.58
C ASP A 141 11.95 -4.93 8.15
N GLU A 142 11.01 -5.85 7.98
CA GLU A 142 10.46 -6.22 6.68
C GLU A 142 9.70 -5.05 6.02
N ALA A 143 8.97 -4.25 6.80
CA ALA A 143 8.32 -3.04 6.27
C ALA A 143 9.36 -2.04 5.76
N GLY A 144 10.43 -1.81 6.52
CA GLY A 144 11.52 -0.93 6.14
C GLY A 144 12.24 -1.37 4.87
N TRP A 145 12.53 -2.67 4.72
CA TRP A 145 13.13 -3.21 3.49
C TRP A 145 12.19 -3.11 2.29
N LEU A 146 10.90 -3.41 2.48
CA LEU A 146 9.90 -3.26 1.43
C LEU A 146 9.77 -1.80 0.96
N HIS A 147 9.74 -0.84 1.88
CA HIS A 147 9.62 0.59 1.55
C HIS A 147 10.84 1.08 0.77
N GLN A 148 12.05 0.67 1.16
CA GLN A 148 13.28 0.99 0.43
C GLN A 148 13.21 0.47 -1.01
N ALA A 149 12.91 -0.82 -1.18
CA ALA A 149 12.83 -1.46 -2.50
C ALA A 149 11.76 -0.82 -3.40
N LEU A 150 10.61 -0.44 -2.82
CA LEU A 150 9.55 0.28 -3.55
C LEU A 150 9.92 1.71 -3.88
N ALA A 151 10.53 2.44 -2.94
CA ALA A 151 10.93 3.84 -3.15
C ALA A 151 11.96 3.99 -4.27
N GLU A 152 12.85 3.01 -4.44
CA GLU A 152 13.78 2.94 -5.57
C GLU A 152 13.04 2.86 -6.91
N ARG A 153 12.00 2.03 -6.99
CA ARG A 153 11.23 1.74 -8.22
C ARG A 153 10.13 2.76 -8.52
N CYS A 154 9.62 3.44 -7.50
CA CYS A 154 8.56 4.45 -7.66
C CYS A 154 9.11 5.75 -8.24
N GLN A 155 8.36 6.40 -9.14
CA GLN A 155 8.74 7.71 -9.68
C GLN A 155 8.43 8.83 -8.68
N ARG A 156 7.43 8.66 -7.82
CA ARG A 156 7.11 9.59 -6.73
C ARG A 156 7.04 8.89 -5.39
N VAL A 157 7.63 9.50 -4.36
CA VAL A 157 7.54 9.03 -2.96
C VAL A 157 7.15 10.20 -2.08
N VAL A 158 6.12 10.01 -1.25
CA VAL A 158 5.56 11.06 -0.38
C VAL A 158 5.44 10.52 1.03
N LEU A 159 5.91 11.29 2.01
CA LEU A 159 5.62 11.08 3.42
C LEU A 159 4.48 12.01 3.84
N THR A 160 3.38 11.47 4.35
CA THR A 160 2.26 12.30 4.83
C THR A 160 2.35 12.49 6.34
N VAL A 161 2.31 13.75 6.80
CA VAL A 161 2.35 14.13 8.22
C VAL A 161 1.24 15.14 8.50
N ALA A 162 0.36 14.85 9.47
CA ALA A 162 -0.77 15.72 9.82
C ALA A 162 -1.65 16.16 8.62
N GLY A 163 -1.78 15.29 7.62
CA GLY A 163 -2.52 15.54 6.37
C GLY A 163 -1.73 16.29 5.30
N LEU A 164 -0.49 16.69 5.59
CA LEU A 164 0.37 17.44 4.67
C LEU A 164 1.32 16.50 3.93
N PRO A 165 1.42 16.59 2.59
CA PRO A 165 2.38 15.82 1.82
C PRO A 165 3.79 16.43 1.91
N LEU A 166 4.77 15.61 2.28
CA LEU A 166 6.19 15.90 2.11
C LEU A 166 6.72 15.03 0.97
N THR A 167 7.01 15.63 -0.17
CA THR A 167 7.55 14.89 -1.33
C THR A 167 9.02 14.58 -1.09
N LEU A 168 9.35 13.28 -0.99
CA LEU A 168 10.71 12.78 -0.78
C LEU A 168 11.44 12.50 -2.11
N LYS A 169 10.68 12.13 -3.15
CA LYS A 169 11.18 11.84 -4.51
C LYS A 169 10.14 12.22 -5.55
N GLY A 170 10.60 12.73 -6.70
CA GLY A 170 9.76 13.11 -7.83
C GLY A 170 9.22 14.53 -7.72
N THR A 171 8.28 14.89 -8.61
CA THR A 171 7.67 16.22 -8.64
C THR A 171 6.83 16.45 -7.39
N ALA A 172 7.03 17.62 -6.76
CA ALA A 172 6.27 18.08 -5.61
C ALA A 172 4.76 18.10 -5.89
N LEU A 173 3.97 17.70 -4.89
CA LEU A 173 2.50 17.74 -4.87
C LEU A 173 1.96 19.08 -4.37
#